data_AF-A0A955EID7-F1
#
_entry.id   AF-A0A955EID7-F1
#
_cell.length_a   1.000
_cell.length_b   1.000
_cell.length_c   1.000
_cell.angle_alpha   90.00
_cell.angle_beta   90.00
_cell.angle_gamma   90.00
#
_symmetry.space_group_name_H-M   'P 1'
#
loop_
_entity.id
_entity.type
_entity.pdbx_description
1 polymer ?
#
loop_
_entity_poly.entity_id
_entity_poly.type
_entity_poly.pdbx_seq_one_letter_code
_entity_poly.pdbx_strand_id
1 'polypeptide(L)'
;MPAAAPPPRCPRCGYDLADIPPAWTTQCPLEGTCSECGRTFRWGDVFDPHRRARRWRFDDPEVRGRALLRAFVVTTRRPLIPWRFWNSVRLTDTVRWSRLAWLLTLWCATLYLLGIALLLGYTFLLTQMSPQLGTPASVDWALQAKQAAAWPMHYILRPEHGWPLICYLLTGTVLMLALRTDRYRHTLRAGVYGLVGPGLLMVVWFFIILTSLFLWLHPSWTPYRAMRFYTIGADLIHWLVIAWTLIWWTGVTCLYLRLRHWKTAALIAFTIALALAGLIYALWSAQLVKG
;
A
#
# COMPACT_ATOMS: atom_id res chain seq x y z
N MET A 1 -12.56 -2.87 46.10
CA MET A 1 -11.30 -3.55 45.73
C MET A 1 -11.13 -3.44 44.22
N PRO A 2 -9.99 -2.97 43.69
CA PRO A 2 -9.76 -2.93 42.25
C PRO A 2 -9.76 -4.37 41.69
N ALA A 3 -10.32 -4.56 40.50
CA ALA A 3 -10.30 -5.85 39.81
C ALA A 3 -8.84 -6.29 39.57
N ALA A 4 -8.55 -7.58 39.79
CA ALA A 4 -7.22 -8.13 39.54
C ALA A 4 -6.82 -7.92 38.07
N ALA A 5 -5.55 -7.55 37.85
CA ALA A 5 -5.03 -7.40 36.49
C ALA A 5 -5.08 -8.76 35.76
N PRO A 6 -5.41 -8.79 34.45
CA PRO A 6 -5.42 -10.04 33.69
C PRO A 6 -4.01 -10.65 33.67
N PRO A 7 -3.90 -12.00 33.68
CA PRO A 7 -2.61 -12.67 33.67
C PRO A 7 -1.80 -12.27 32.43
N PRO A 8 -0.48 -12.06 32.56
CA PRO A 8 0.37 -11.68 31.44
C PRO A 8 0.39 -12.82 30.42
N ARG A 9 0.10 -12.52 29.15
CA ARG A 9 0.16 -13.51 28.06
C ARG A 9 1.20 -13.13 27.02
N CYS A 10 1.83 -14.13 26.42
CA CYS A 10 2.78 -13.95 25.34
C CYS A 10 2.08 -13.23 24.20
N PRO A 11 2.59 -12.07 23.75
CA PRO A 11 1.91 -11.28 22.75
C PRO A 11 2.03 -11.86 21.33
N ARG A 12 2.77 -12.97 21.15
CA ARG A 12 2.90 -13.68 19.86
C ARG A 12 1.99 -14.90 19.77
N CYS A 13 2.09 -15.83 20.72
CA CYS A 13 1.34 -17.10 20.68
C CYS A 13 0.17 -17.15 21.68
N GLY A 14 0.03 -16.16 22.56
CA GLY A 14 -1.01 -16.16 23.59
C GLY A 14 -0.72 -17.05 24.81
N TYR A 15 0.45 -17.71 24.84
CA TYR A 15 0.89 -18.54 25.97
C TYR A 15 0.83 -17.80 27.30
N ASP A 16 0.39 -18.46 28.37
CA ASP A 16 0.33 -17.86 29.69
C ASP A 16 1.74 -17.65 30.26
N LEU A 17 2.02 -16.44 30.72
CA LEU A 17 3.30 -16.07 31.32
C LEU A 17 3.16 -15.83 32.83
N ALA A 18 2.02 -16.16 33.45
CA ALA A 18 1.75 -15.88 34.86
C ALA A 18 2.80 -16.49 35.82
N ASP A 19 3.39 -17.62 35.45
CA ASP A 19 4.34 -18.34 36.31
C ASP A 19 5.77 -17.78 36.24
N ILE A 20 6.07 -16.92 35.26
CA ILE A 20 7.44 -16.40 35.08
C ILE A 20 7.76 -15.26 36.05
N PRO A 21 6.91 -14.24 36.25
CA PRO A 21 7.19 -13.14 37.17
C PRO A 21 7.41 -13.55 38.63
N PRO A 22 6.63 -14.50 39.21
CA PRO A 22 6.88 -14.99 40.57
C PRO A 22 8.24 -15.64 40.75
N ALA A 23 8.84 -16.18 39.68
CA ALA A 23 10.16 -16.80 39.74
C ALA A 23 11.33 -15.80 39.80
N TRP A 24 11.07 -14.49 39.67
CA TRP A 24 12.11 -13.46 39.77
C TRP A 24 12.45 -13.16 41.22
N THR A 25 13.41 -13.88 41.78
CA THR A 25 13.81 -13.73 43.20
C THR A 25 14.82 -12.61 43.43
N THR A 26 15.73 -12.37 42.49
CA THR A 26 16.87 -11.46 42.69
C THR A 26 16.81 -10.21 41.83
N GLN A 27 16.36 -10.30 40.58
CA GLN A 27 16.25 -9.18 39.64
C GLN A 27 15.07 -9.36 38.67
N CYS A 28 14.37 -8.27 38.38
CA CYS A 28 13.34 -8.23 37.34
C CYS A 28 14.00 -8.00 35.97
N PRO A 29 14.05 -9.00 35.07
CA PRO A 29 14.66 -8.80 33.77
C PRO A 29 13.82 -7.82 32.94
N LEU A 30 14.47 -6.93 32.18
CA LEU A 30 13.76 -6.00 31.29
C LEU A 30 13.20 -6.72 30.05
N GLU A 31 13.82 -7.84 29.66
CA GLU A 31 13.46 -8.65 28.51
C GLU A 31 13.19 -10.11 28.92
N GLY A 32 12.23 -10.76 28.26
CA GLY A 32 11.89 -12.16 28.47
C GLY A 32 11.74 -12.89 27.15
N THR A 33 11.98 -14.20 27.17
CA THR A 33 11.79 -15.09 26.00
C THR A 33 10.64 -16.04 26.29
N CYS A 34 9.68 -16.12 25.38
CA CYS A 34 8.60 -17.11 25.50
C CYS A 34 9.14 -18.51 25.23
N SER A 35 8.92 -19.45 26.14
CA SER A 35 9.30 -20.87 26.02
C SER A 35 8.65 -21.56 24.82
N GLU A 36 7.37 -21.27 24.54
CA GLU A 36 6.64 -21.86 23.41
C GLU A 36 7.13 -21.38 22.05
N CYS A 37 7.26 -20.06 21.87
CA CYS A 37 7.51 -19.48 20.54
C CYS A 37 8.92 -18.91 20.33
N GLY A 38 9.77 -18.98 21.36
CA GLY A 38 11.16 -18.50 21.35
C GLY A 38 11.32 -16.99 21.13
N ARG A 39 10.25 -16.20 21.30
CA ARG A 39 10.29 -14.76 20.99
C ARG A 39 10.70 -13.94 22.22
N THR A 40 11.68 -13.06 22.02
CA THR A 40 12.03 -12.00 22.97
C THR A 40 11.02 -10.86 22.96
N PHE A 41 10.67 -10.36 24.15
CA PHE A 41 9.79 -9.22 24.38
C PHE A 41 10.21 -8.47 25.65
N ARG A 42 9.73 -7.23 25.82
CA ARG A 42 9.97 -6.44 27.04
C ARG A 42 8.83 -6.66 28.02
N TRP A 43 9.15 -6.98 29.27
CA TRP A 43 8.13 -7.22 30.30
C TRP A 43 7.24 -6.01 30.55
N GLY A 44 7.80 -4.81 30.46
CA GLY A 44 7.02 -3.57 30.54
C GLY A 44 5.92 -3.46 29.48
N ASP A 45 6.11 -4.00 28.28
CA ASP A 45 5.05 -4.01 27.25
C ASP A 45 3.95 -5.04 27.55
N VAL A 46 4.29 -6.11 28.28
CA VAL A 46 3.37 -7.19 28.65
C VAL A 46 2.48 -6.75 29.81
N PHE A 47 3.07 -6.18 30.85
CA PHE A 47 2.34 -5.73 32.05
C PHE A 47 1.57 -4.44 31.85
N ASP A 48 2.07 -3.53 31.02
CA ASP A 48 1.44 -2.24 30.76
C ASP A 48 1.03 -2.14 29.28
N PRO A 49 -0.24 -2.47 28.95
CA PRO A 49 -0.77 -2.29 27.61
C PRO A 49 -0.67 -0.84 27.10
N HIS A 50 -0.65 0.16 27.97
CA HIS A 50 -0.57 1.57 27.57
C HIS A 50 0.82 1.93 27.00
N ARG A 51 1.89 1.24 27.43
CA ARG A 51 3.23 1.37 26.80
C ARG A 51 3.25 0.90 25.35
N ARG A 52 2.29 0.04 24.95
CA ARG A 52 2.11 -0.40 23.56
C ARG A 52 1.26 0.58 22.74
N ALA A 53 0.51 1.46 23.38
CA ALA A 53 -0.33 2.42 22.70
C ALA A 53 0.53 3.39 21.88
N ARG A 54 0.24 3.44 20.58
CA ARG A 54 0.90 4.30 19.62
C ARG A 54 -0.17 5.23 19.08
N ARG A 55 -0.33 6.38 19.74
CA ARG A 55 -1.33 7.43 19.43
C ARG A 55 -1.34 7.92 17.98
N TRP A 56 -0.30 7.63 17.20
CA TRP A 56 -0.22 7.96 15.78
C TRP A 56 -0.94 6.97 14.86
N ARG A 57 -1.31 5.78 15.36
CA ARG A 57 -1.92 4.71 14.58
C ARG A 57 -3.43 4.82 14.53
N PHE A 58 -3.98 4.64 13.34
CA PHE A 58 -5.43 4.67 13.14
C PHE A 58 -6.15 3.54 13.87
N ASP A 59 -5.56 2.34 13.93
CA ASP A 59 -6.14 1.15 14.54
C ASP A 59 -6.01 1.11 16.08
N ASP A 60 -5.40 2.13 16.71
CA ASP A 60 -5.16 2.16 18.14
C ASP A 60 -6.44 2.47 18.96
N PRO A 61 -6.79 1.66 19.99
CA PRO A 61 -7.96 1.89 20.86
C PRO A 61 -8.12 3.30 21.41
N GLU A 62 -7.01 3.92 21.78
CA GLU A 62 -7.01 5.16 22.56
C GLU A 62 -7.27 6.38 21.70
N VAL A 63 -7.12 6.25 20.38
CA VAL A 63 -7.31 7.34 19.43
C VAL A 63 -8.80 7.54 19.16
N ARG A 64 -9.36 8.71 19.50
CA ARG A 64 -10.77 9.08 19.30
C ARG A 64 -10.92 10.55 18.87
N GLY A 65 -12.09 10.91 18.33
CA GLY A 65 -12.42 12.30 17.98
C GLY A 65 -11.43 12.96 17.00
N ARG A 66 -11.02 14.20 17.27
CA ARG A 66 -10.06 14.94 16.42
C ARG A 66 -8.69 14.24 16.29
N ALA A 67 -8.28 13.44 17.29
CA ALA A 67 -7.05 12.67 17.20
C ALA A 67 -7.11 11.57 16.11
N LEU A 68 -8.31 11.13 15.73
CA LEU A 68 -8.51 10.13 14.68
C LEU A 68 -8.09 10.63 13.30
N LEU A 69 -8.43 11.89 12.96
CA LEU A 69 -7.99 12.49 11.70
C LEU A 69 -6.47 12.62 11.64
N ARG A 70 -5.84 13.08 12.74
CA ARG A 70 -4.38 13.12 12.84
C ARG A 70 -3.78 11.72 12.69
N ALA A 71 -4.34 10.72 13.33
CA ALA A 71 -3.88 9.34 13.23
C ALA A 71 -4.06 8.78 11.81
N PHE A 72 -5.14 9.11 11.10
CA PHE A 72 -5.34 8.76 9.70
C PHE A 72 -4.22 9.35 8.84
N VAL A 73 -3.98 10.67 8.92
CA VAL A 73 -2.93 11.35 8.15
C VAL A 73 -1.55 10.76 8.44
N VAL A 74 -1.21 10.53 9.72
CA VAL A 74 0.09 9.98 10.10
C VAL A 74 0.22 8.50 9.69
N THR A 75 -0.84 7.71 9.82
CA THR A 75 -0.88 6.30 9.39
C THR A 75 -0.79 6.19 7.87
N THR A 76 -1.28 7.16 7.12
CA THR A 76 -1.13 7.24 5.66
C THR A 76 0.28 7.67 5.25
N ARG A 77 0.88 8.66 5.94
CA ARG A 77 2.21 9.18 5.56
C ARG A 77 3.38 8.28 5.96
N ARG A 78 3.32 7.59 7.09
CA ARG A 78 4.46 6.79 7.58
C ARG A 78 4.82 5.58 6.70
N PRO A 79 3.86 4.83 6.15
CA PRO A 79 4.12 3.73 5.22
C PRO A 79 4.96 4.09 4.00
N LEU A 80 5.03 5.37 3.62
CA LEU A 80 5.87 5.87 2.52
C LEU A 80 7.36 5.55 2.71
N ILE A 81 7.79 5.34 3.96
CA ILE A 81 9.16 4.95 4.30
C ILE A 81 9.10 3.56 4.98
N PRO A 82 9.09 2.46 4.20
CA PRO A 82 8.72 1.15 4.72
C PRO A 82 9.61 0.66 5.86
N TRP A 83 10.93 0.91 5.80
CA TRP A 83 11.87 0.46 6.85
C TRP A 83 11.61 1.13 8.20
N ARG A 84 11.33 2.45 8.22
CA ARG A 84 10.98 3.17 9.45
C ARG A 84 9.62 2.74 9.97
N PHE A 85 8.67 2.55 9.05
CA PHE A 85 7.33 2.09 9.39
C PHE A 85 7.36 0.73 10.08
N TRP A 86 7.98 -0.28 9.47
CA TRP A 86 8.00 -1.64 9.99
C TRP A 86 8.83 -1.82 11.25
N ASN A 87 9.90 -1.04 11.44
CA ASN A 87 10.61 -0.99 12.71
C ASN A 87 9.76 -0.42 13.86
N SER A 88 8.73 0.37 13.53
CA SER A 88 7.82 0.96 14.52
C SER A 88 6.59 0.10 14.82
N VAL A 89 6.23 -0.86 13.96
CA VAL A 89 5.07 -1.73 14.20
C VAL A 89 5.53 -3.02 14.85
N ARG A 90 4.96 -3.37 16.00
CA ARG A 90 5.28 -4.61 16.71
C ARG A 90 4.22 -5.66 16.42
N LEU A 91 4.63 -6.93 16.39
CA LEU A 91 3.69 -8.06 16.27
C LEU A 91 2.74 -8.13 17.47
N THR A 92 3.15 -7.55 18.60
CA THR A 92 2.41 -7.51 19.88
C THR A 92 1.24 -6.52 19.89
N ASP A 93 1.11 -5.75 18.81
CA ASP A 93 0.09 -4.74 18.67
C ASP A 93 -1.24 -5.37 18.26
N THR A 94 -2.31 -5.05 18.99
CA THR A 94 -3.64 -5.60 18.73
C THR A 94 -4.19 -5.07 17.41
N VAL A 95 -4.65 -5.98 16.55
CA VAL A 95 -5.26 -5.63 15.27
C VAL A 95 -6.77 -5.50 15.46
N ARG A 96 -7.30 -4.28 15.29
CA ARG A 96 -8.74 -4.01 15.35
C ARG A 96 -9.35 -4.02 13.96
N TRP A 97 -10.01 -5.11 13.60
CA TRP A 97 -10.61 -5.33 12.29
C TRP A 97 -11.56 -4.23 11.85
N SER A 98 -12.43 -3.76 12.74
CA SER A 98 -13.37 -2.69 12.43
C SER A 98 -12.65 -1.42 11.96
N ARG A 99 -11.57 -1.03 12.64
CA ARG A 99 -10.78 0.14 12.26
C ARG A 99 -9.96 -0.08 11.00
N LEU A 100 -9.46 -1.30 10.80
CA LEU A 100 -8.73 -1.65 9.59
C LEU A 100 -9.65 -1.63 8.36
N ALA A 101 -10.88 -2.13 8.50
CA ALA A 101 -11.93 -2.03 7.49
C ALA A 101 -12.29 -0.57 7.20
N TRP A 102 -12.47 0.27 8.23
CA TRP A 102 -12.67 1.71 8.05
C TRP A 102 -11.52 2.37 7.29
N LEU A 103 -10.27 2.04 7.63
CA LEU A 103 -9.11 2.57 6.93
C LEU A 103 -9.11 2.17 5.45
N LEU A 104 -9.43 0.91 5.16
CA LEU A 104 -9.57 0.41 3.80
C LEU A 104 -10.70 1.14 3.06
N THR A 105 -11.89 1.27 3.65
CA THR A 105 -13.02 2.00 3.07
C THR A 105 -12.67 3.46 2.79
N LEU A 106 -12.00 4.14 3.72
CA LEU A 106 -11.55 5.53 3.53
C LEU A 106 -10.54 5.63 2.38
N TRP A 107 -9.62 4.67 2.25
CA TRP A 107 -8.71 4.61 1.11
C TRP A 107 -9.44 4.40 -0.21
N CYS A 108 -10.33 3.40 -0.29
CA CYS A 108 -11.13 3.14 -1.48
C CYS A 108 -11.97 4.36 -1.86
N ALA A 109 -12.63 5.00 -0.89
CA ALA A 109 -13.41 6.22 -1.10
C ALA A 109 -12.52 7.38 -1.57
N THR A 110 -11.33 7.57 -0.97
CA THR A 110 -10.38 8.62 -1.38
C THR A 110 -9.91 8.40 -2.81
N LEU A 111 -9.54 7.16 -3.18
CA LEU A 111 -9.11 6.83 -4.54
C LEU A 111 -10.25 6.97 -5.55
N TYR A 112 -11.47 6.58 -5.17
CA TYR A 112 -12.65 6.74 -5.99
C TYR A 112 -13.01 8.21 -6.24
N LEU A 113 -13.08 9.01 -5.17
CA LEU A 113 -13.35 10.45 -5.26
C LEU A 113 -12.25 11.18 -6.03
N LEU A 114 -10.99 10.80 -5.81
CA LEU A 114 -9.88 11.29 -6.61
C LEU A 114 -10.17 10.99 -8.08
N GLY A 115 -10.42 9.72 -8.44
CA GLY A 115 -10.76 9.30 -9.81
C GLY A 115 -11.91 10.10 -10.44
N ILE A 116 -12.99 10.36 -9.70
CA ILE A 116 -14.08 11.24 -10.15
C ILE A 116 -13.59 12.66 -10.41
N ALA A 117 -12.85 13.26 -9.46
CA ALA A 117 -12.31 14.60 -9.63
C ALA A 117 -11.37 14.69 -10.85
N LEU A 118 -10.57 13.64 -11.10
CA LEU A 118 -9.72 13.55 -12.29
C LEU A 118 -10.56 13.54 -13.56
N LEU A 119 -11.60 12.72 -13.59
CA LEU A 119 -12.50 12.61 -14.73
C LEU A 119 -13.19 13.94 -15.04
N LEU A 120 -13.71 14.62 -14.02
CA LEU A 120 -14.35 15.93 -14.17
C LEU A 120 -13.37 17.02 -14.62
N GLY A 121 -12.16 17.04 -14.07
CA GLY A 121 -11.11 17.97 -14.50
C GLY A 121 -10.72 17.75 -15.96
N TYR A 122 -10.60 16.49 -16.36
CA TYR A 122 -10.30 16.12 -17.75
C TYR A 122 -11.42 16.55 -18.72
N THR A 123 -12.69 16.25 -18.41
CA THR A 123 -13.82 16.64 -19.27
C THR A 123 -14.00 18.16 -19.34
N PHE A 124 -13.76 18.86 -18.24
CA PHE A 124 -13.76 20.32 -18.23
C PHE A 124 -12.68 20.89 -19.17
N LEU A 125 -11.45 20.39 -19.08
CA LEU A 125 -10.36 20.84 -19.97
C LEU A 125 -10.69 20.59 -21.45
N LEU A 126 -11.26 19.42 -21.79
CA LEU A 126 -11.67 19.14 -23.16
C LEU A 126 -12.77 20.08 -23.67
N THR A 127 -13.78 20.37 -22.86
CA THR A 127 -14.90 21.23 -23.26
C THR A 127 -14.48 22.68 -23.45
N GLN A 128 -13.58 23.20 -22.61
CA GLN A 128 -13.03 24.56 -22.78
C GLN A 128 -12.18 24.71 -24.04
N MET A 129 -11.55 23.63 -24.51
CA MET A 129 -10.61 23.69 -25.64
C MET A 129 -11.20 23.25 -26.98
N SER A 130 -12.33 22.54 -26.98
CA SER A 130 -13.06 22.16 -28.19
C SER A 130 -13.31 23.31 -29.18
N PRO A 131 -13.66 24.55 -28.78
CA PRO A 131 -13.90 25.65 -29.71
C PRO A 131 -12.66 26.09 -30.51
N GLN A 132 -11.47 25.94 -29.93
CA GLN A 132 -10.21 26.41 -30.51
C GLN A 132 -9.65 25.45 -31.56
N LEU A 133 -10.07 24.18 -31.53
CA LEU A 133 -9.58 23.12 -32.40
C LEU A 133 -10.32 23.06 -33.75
N GLY A 134 -11.33 23.91 -33.98
CA GLY A 134 -12.03 24.02 -35.26
C GLY A 134 -12.59 22.69 -35.78
N THR A 135 -12.99 21.78 -34.89
CA THR A 135 -13.31 20.40 -35.29
C THR A 135 -14.60 20.34 -36.10
N PRO A 136 -14.60 19.64 -37.25
CA PRO A 136 -15.80 19.42 -38.06
C PRO A 136 -16.87 18.69 -37.24
N ALA A 137 -18.14 18.98 -37.51
CA ALA A 137 -19.33 18.45 -36.83
C ALA A 137 -19.49 16.91 -36.82
N SER A 138 -18.51 16.16 -37.33
CA SER A 138 -18.53 14.70 -37.50
C SER A 138 -17.81 13.91 -36.40
N VAL A 139 -17.03 14.55 -35.53
CA VAL A 139 -16.42 13.84 -34.39
C VAL A 139 -17.45 13.78 -33.27
N ASP A 140 -18.01 12.60 -33.04
CA ASP A 140 -18.93 12.32 -31.94
C ASP A 140 -18.19 12.47 -30.60
N TRP A 141 -18.09 13.72 -30.14
CA TRP A 141 -17.42 14.10 -28.90
C TRP A 141 -17.99 13.36 -27.70
N ALA A 142 -19.25 12.92 -27.77
CA ALA A 142 -19.86 12.10 -26.74
C ALA A 142 -19.25 10.70 -26.72
N LEU A 143 -18.92 10.12 -27.88
CA LEU A 143 -18.20 8.85 -27.99
C LEU A 143 -16.75 8.99 -27.51
N GLN A 144 -16.03 10.06 -27.91
CA GLN A 144 -14.67 10.30 -27.42
C GLN A 144 -14.63 10.62 -25.94
N ALA A 145 -15.57 11.42 -25.42
CA ALA A 145 -15.68 11.69 -23.99
C ALA A 145 -16.05 10.42 -23.21
N LYS A 146 -16.92 9.54 -23.75
CA LYS A 146 -17.19 8.22 -23.16
C LYS A 146 -15.97 7.31 -23.19
N GLN A 147 -15.22 7.28 -24.29
CA GLN A 147 -13.98 6.51 -24.40
C GLN A 147 -12.90 7.04 -23.46
N ALA A 148 -12.78 8.36 -23.33
CA ALA A 148 -11.84 9.02 -22.44
C ALA A 148 -12.27 8.95 -20.95
N ALA A 149 -13.58 8.89 -20.67
CA ALA A 149 -14.11 8.63 -19.34
C ALA A 149 -13.94 7.17 -18.92
N ALA A 150 -14.08 6.26 -19.88
CA ALA A 150 -13.76 4.84 -19.69
C ALA A 150 -12.26 4.59 -19.67
N TRP A 151 -11.42 5.47 -20.24
CA TRP A 151 -9.98 5.27 -20.38
C TRP A 151 -9.26 4.99 -19.08
N PRO A 152 -9.41 5.74 -17.98
CA PRO A 152 -8.70 5.44 -16.73
C PRO A 152 -8.98 4.02 -16.23
N MET A 153 -10.24 3.59 -16.25
CA MET A 153 -10.63 2.23 -15.87
C MET A 153 -10.16 1.19 -16.88
N HIS A 154 -10.33 1.46 -18.18
CA HIS A 154 -9.89 0.58 -19.24
C HIS A 154 -8.37 0.40 -19.23
N TYR A 155 -7.62 1.45 -18.89
CA TYR A 155 -6.16 1.51 -18.78
C TYR A 155 -5.66 0.76 -17.56
N ILE A 156 -6.27 0.97 -16.37
CA ILE A 156 -5.99 0.16 -15.16
C ILE A 156 -6.26 -1.32 -15.41
N LEU A 157 -7.32 -1.63 -16.17
CA LEU A 157 -7.70 -3.00 -16.54
C LEU A 157 -6.89 -3.54 -17.73
N ARG A 158 -6.13 -2.70 -18.45
CA ARG A 158 -5.23 -3.20 -19.49
C ARG A 158 -4.09 -3.96 -18.82
N PRO A 159 -3.76 -5.17 -19.29
CA PRO A 159 -2.69 -5.99 -18.72
C PRO A 159 -1.36 -5.24 -18.59
N GLU A 160 -1.08 -4.37 -19.56
CA GLU A 160 0.10 -3.50 -19.66
C GLU A 160 0.28 -2.50 -18.49
N HIS A 161 -0.80 -2.03 -17.86
CA HIS A 161 -0.72 -1.01 -16.79
C HIS A 161 -1.28 -1.47 -15.45
N GLY A 162 -2.08 -2.54 -15.42
CA GLY A 162 -2.57 -3.17 -14.20
C GLY A 162 -1.51 -3.98 -13.45
N TRP A 163 -0.38 -4.30 -14.08
CA TRP A 163 0.65 -5.19 -13.52
C TRP A 163 1.18 -4.79 -12.14
N PRO A 164 1.45 -3.51 -11.80
CA PRO A 164 1.90 -3.16 -10.45
C PRO A 164 0.86 -3.48 -9.37
N LEU A 165 -0.42 -3.23 -9.65
CA LEU A 165 -1.51 -3.56 -8.73
C LEU A 165 -1.68 -5.07 -8.61
N ILE A 166 -1.59 -5.80 -9.73
CA ILE A 166 -1.63 -7.26 -9.76
C ILE A 166 -0.45 -7.84 -8.96
N CYS A 167 0.79 -7.36 -9.19
CA CYS A 167 1.97 -7.74 -8.43
C CYS A 167 1.77 -7.48 -6.94
N TYR A 168 1.23 -6.33 -6.57
CA TYR A 168 0.95 -5.98 -5.18
C TYR A 168 -0.06 -6.96 -4.54
N LEU A 169 -1.19 -7.21 -5.20
CA LEU A 169 -2.26 -8.09 -4.72
C LEU A 169 -1.81 -9.56 -4.68
N LEU A 170 -1.11 -10.04 -5.70
CA LEU A 170 -0.59 -11.40 -5.78
C LEU A 170 0.49 -11.65 -4.74
N THR A 171 1.43 -10.72 -4.55
CA THR A 171 2.48 -10.86 -3.52
C THR A 171 1.87 -10.94 -2.12
N GLY A 172 0.87 -10.10 -1.84
CA GLY A 172 0.10 -10.16 -0.60
C GLY A 172 -0.67 -11.47 -0.44
N THR A 173 -1.31 -11.95 -1.49
CA THR A 173 -2.09 -13.20 -1.49
C THR A 173 -1.19 -14.43 -1.30
N VAL A 174 -0.07 -14.52 -2.03
CA VAL A 174 0.91 -15.58 -1.86
C VAL A 174 1.46 -15.59 -0.44
N LEU A 175 1.75 -14.41 0.13
CA LEU A 175 2.18 -14.32 1.52
C LEU A 175 1.07 -14.78 2.49
N MET A 176 -0.20 -14.47 2.22
CA MET A 176 -1.32 -14.97 3.02
C MET A 176 -1.45 -16.50 2.95
N LEU A 177 -1.30 -17.09 1.77
CA LEU A 177 -1.35 -18.55 1.57
C LEU A 177 -0.15 -19.26 2.20
N ALA A 178 1.04 -18.65 2.18
CA ALA A 178 2.26 -19.23 2.73
C ALA A 178 2.37 -19.16 4.27
N LEU A 179 1.52 -18.36 4.93
CA LEU A 179 1.53 -18.14 6.37
C LEU A 179 0.39 -18.90 7.05
N ARG A 180 0.68 -19.48 8.23
CA ARG A 180 -0.33 -20.16 9.06
C ARG A 180 -1.45 -19.20 9.50
N THR A 181 -2.59 -19.79 9.88
CA THR A 181 -3.86 -19.14 10.29
C THR A 181 -3.74 -18.17 11.47
N ASP A 182 -2.63 -18.14 12.21
CA ASP A 182 -2.38 -17.17 13.27
C ASP A 182 -1.87 -15.81 12.73
N ARG A 183 -1.26 -15.79 11.53
CA ARG A 183 -0.58 -14.61 10.99
C ARG A 183 -1.36 -13.83 9.94
N TYR A 184 -2.46 -14.37 9.40
CA TYR A 184 -3.23 -13.69 8.36
C TYR A 184 -3.67 -12.28 8.79
N ARG A 185 -3.96 -12.08 10.09
CA ARG A 185 -4.36 -10.76 10.62
C ARG A 185 -3.30 -9.69 10.40
N HIS A 186 -2.05 -10.04 10.67
CA HIS A 186 -0.92 -9.15 10.52
C HIS A 186 -0.54 -8.94 9.05
N THR A 187 -0.71 -9.97 8.22
CA THR A 187 -0.51 -9.88 6.77
C THR A 187 -1.56 -8.97 6.12
N LEU A 188 -2.83 -9.12 6.49
CA LEU A 188 -3.90 -8.27 5.96
C LEU A 188 -3.73 -6.82 6.43
N ARG A 189 -3.33 -6.60 7.70
CA ARG A 189 -2.91 -5.29 8.18
C ARG A 189 -1.79 -4.68 7.33
N ALA A 190 -0.78 -5.46 6.98
CA ALA A 190 0.28 -5.02 6.08
C ALA A 190 -0.22 -4.71 4.67
N GLY A 191 -1.15 -5.51 4.16
CA GLY A 191 -1.82 -5.25 2.88
C GLY A 191 -2.60 -3.94 2.87
N VAL A 192 -3.33 -3.62 3.94
CA VAL A 192 -4.09 -2.36 4.01
C VAL A 192 -3.18 -1.14 4.13
N TYR A 193 -2.13 -1.21 4.96
CA TYR A 193 -1.19 -0.09 5.05
C TYR A 193 -0.37 0.12 3.78
N GLY A 194 -0.10 -0.95 3.03
CA GLY A 194 0.67 -0.86 1.80
C GLY A 194 -0.12 -0.30 0.63
N LEU A 195 -1.45 -0.13 0.75
CA LEU A 195 -2.29 0.53 -0.26
C LEU A 195 -1.88 1.99 -0.51
N VAL A 196 -1.08 2.60 0.37
CA VAL A 196 -0.49 3.92 0.12
C VAL A 196 0.33 3.95 -1.18
N GLY A 197 1.04 2.87 -1.51
CA GLY A 197 1.90 2.81 -2.69
C GLY A 197 1.09 2.88 -3.98
N PRO A 198 0.10 1.99 -4.18
CA PRO A 198 -0.88 2.09 -5.27
C PRO A 198 -1.63 3.43 -5.28
N GLY A 199 -1.95 4.00 -4.11
CA GLY A 199 -2.59 5.32 -4.04
C GLY A 199 -1.70 6.45 -4.57
N LEU A 200 -0.41 6.44 -4.24
CA LEU A 200 0.56 7.36 -4.82
C LEU A 200 0.71 7.15 -6.33
N LEU A 201 0.77 5.89 -6.79
CA LEU A 201 0.82 5.56 -8.22
C LEU A 201 -0.33 6.25 -8.97
N MET A 202 -1.56 6.18 -8.46
CA MET A 202 -2.73 6.85 -9.07
C MET A 202 -2.56 8.37 -9.16
N VAL A 203 -2.03 9.00 -8.10
CA VAL A 203 -1.78 10.45 -8.09
C VAL A 203 -0.73 10.84 -9.13
N VAL A 204 0.40 10.12 -9.21
CA VAL A 204 1.44 10.47 -10.18
C VAL A 204 0.98 10.20 -11.61
N TRP A 205 0.26 9.11 -11.84
CA TRP A 205 -0.37 8.83 -13.13
C TRP A 205 -1.28 9.96 -13.59
N PHE A 206 -2.07 10.52 -12.68
CA PHE A 206 -2.90 11.66 -12.97
C PHE A 206 -2.09 12.87 -13.44
N PHE A 207 -1.02 13.21 -12.73
CA PHE A 207 -0.14 14.31 -13.13
C PHE A 207 0.46 14.10 -14.51
N ILE A 208 0.81 12.86 -14.86
CA ILE A 208 1.27 12.51 -16.20
C ILE A 208 0.17 12.75 -17.23
N ILE A 209 -1.05 12.26 -16.99
CA ILE A 209 -2.18 12.44 -17.93
C ILE A 209 -2.47 13.92 -18.14
N LEU A 210 -2.53 14.71 -17.06
CA LEU A 210 -2.73 16.16 -17.15
C LEU A 210 -1.61 16.84 -17.93
N THR A 211 -0.35 16.49 -17.64
CA THR A 211 0.81 17.09 -18.32
C THR A 211 0.78 16.73 -19.79
N SER A 212 0.49 15.48 -20.15
CA SER A 212 0.38 15.05 -21.54
C SER A 212 -0.75 15.74 -22.27
N LEU A 213 -1.91 15.93 -21.63
CA LEU A 213 -2.99 16.72 -22.20
C LEU A 213 -2.51 18.15 -22.46
N PHE A 214 -1.92 18.81 -21.46
CA PHE A 214 -1.39 20.17 -21.60
C PHE A 214 -0.36 20.28 -22.74
N LEU A 215 0.57 19.32 -22.84
CA LEU A 215 1.58 19.29 -23.90
C LEU A 215 0.95 19.05 -25.28
N TRP A 216 -0.10 18.24 -25.37
CA TRP A 216 -0.82 17.99 -26.62
C TRP A 216 -1.56 19.25 -27.11
N LEU A 217 -1.98 20.09 -26.17
CA LEU A 217 -2.69 21.35 -26.43
C LEU A 217 -1.76 22.51 -26.78
N HIS A 218 -0.44 22.37 -26.54
CA HIS A 218 0.52 23.42 -26.83
C HIS A 218 0.97 23.37 -28.30
N PRO A 219 0.68 24.37 -29.15
CA PRO A 219 0.91 24.30 -30.60
C PRO A 219 2.36 24.07 -31.02
N SER A 220 3.31 24.46 -30.18
CA SER A 220 4.75 24.31 -30.43
C SER A 220 5.32 22.94 -30.06
N TRP A 221 4.55 22.09 -29.39
CA TRP A 221 4.98 20.75 -29.01
C TRP A 221 4.49 19.73 -30.04
N THR A 222 5.42 19.04 -30.69
CA THR A 222 5.04 17.97 -31.60
C THR A 222 4.40 16.83 -30.80
N PRO A 223 3.32 16.20 -31.31
CA PRO A 223 2.67 15.05 -30.65
C PRO A 223 3.66 13.95 -30.25
N TYR A 224 4.71 13.78 -31.05
CA TYR A 224 5.82 12.87 -30.77
C TYR A 224 6.58 13.17 -29.47
N ARG A 225 6.87 14.45 -29.17
CA ARG A 225 7.56 14.83 -27.93
C ARG A 225 6.68 14.62 -26.69
N ALA A 226 5.38 14.95 -26.79
CA ALA A 226 4.41 14.71 -25.73
C ALA A 226 4.26 13.21 -25.43
N MET A 227 4.19 12.38 -26.47
CA MET A 227 4.07 10.92 -26.33
C MET A 227 5.34 10.30 -25.74
N ARG A 228 6.52 10.77 -26.13
CA ARG A 228 7.80 10.28 -25.56
C ARG A 228 7.98 10.67 -24.09
N PHE A 229 7.53 11.87 -23.70
CA PHE A 229 7.54 12.29 -22.29
C PHE A 229 6.59 11.41 -21.45
N TYR A 230 5.40 11.13 -21.98
CA TYR A 230 4.41 10.26 -21.34
C TYR A 230 4.95 8.87 -21.09
N THR A 231 5.50 8.21 -22.11
CA THR A 231 5.97 6.82 -22.01
C THR A 231 7.12 6.70 -21.01
N ILE A 232 8.14 7.55 -21.12
CA ILE A 232 9.29 7.51 -20.20
C ILE A 232 8.87 7.82 -18.76
N GLY A 233 8.02 8.83 -18.57
CA GLY A 233 7.52 9.20 -17.24
C GLY A 233 6.69 8.08 -16.61
N ALA A 234 5.78 7.50 -17.39
CA ALA A 234 4.95 6.39 -16.96
C ALA A 234 5.81 5.20 -16.55
N ASP A 235 6.72 4.75 -17.42
CA ASP A 235 7.58 3.59 -17.17
C ASP A 235 8.40 3.77 -15.89
N LEU A 236 9.03 4.93 -15.71
CA LEU A 236 9.81 5.23 -14.50
C LEU A 236 8.97 5.08 -13.23
N ILE A 237 7.73 5.58 -13.23
CA ILE A 237 6.84 5.48 -12.06
C ILE A 237 6.44 4.03 -11.78
N HIS A 238 6.15 3.23 -12.81
CA HIS A 238 5.87 1.81 -12.61
C HIS A 238 7.05 1.12 -11.91
N TRP A 239 8.27 1.37 -12.38
CA TRP A 239 9.48 0.81 -11.78
C TRP A 239 9.68 1.27 -10.34
N LEU A 240 9.44 2.55 -10.04
CA LEU A 240 9.51 3.06 -8.67
C LEU A 240 8.48 2.38 -7.75
N VAL A 241 7.28 2.08 -8.25
CA VAL A 241 6.22 1.43 -7.46
C VAL A 241 6.49 -0.07 -7.28
N ILE A 242 7.05 -0.74 -8.28
CA ILE A 242 7.54 -2.12 -8.16
C ILE A 242 8.66 -2.17 -7.11
N ALA A 243 9.65 -1.29 -7.22
CA ALA A 243 10.74 -1.19 -6.25
C ALA A 243 10.22 -0.91 -4.83
N TRP A 244 9.28 0.03 -4.70
CA TRP A 244 8.64 0.33 -3.43
C TRP A 244 7.88 -0.88 -2.86
N THR A 245 7.17 -1.62 -3.70
CA THR A 245 6.42 -2.84 -3.31
C THR A 245 7.36 -3.94 -2.82
N LEU A 246 8.51 -4.11 -3.49
CA LEU A 246 9.57 -5.02 -3.04
C LEU A 246 10.13 -4.61 -1.68
N ILE A 247 10.45 -3.34 -1.50
CA ILE A 247 10.94 -2.80 -0.21
C ILE A 247 9.87 -2.96 0.88
N TRP A 248 8.60 -2.74 0.54
CA TRP A 248 7.47 -2.89 1.45
C TRP A 248 7.36 -4.32 1.97
N TRP A 249 7.24 -5.30 1.07
CA TRP A 249 7.08 -6.71 1.46
C TRP A 249 8.35 -7.30 2.07
N THR A 250 9.53 -6.82 1.69
CA THR A 250 10.79 -7.15 2.38
C THR A 250 10.78 -6.63 3.81
N GLY A 251 10.33 -5.40 4.03
CA GLY A 251 10.15 -4.83 5.37
C GLY A 251 9.15 -5.62 6.22
N VAL A 252 8.00 -5.99 5.64
CA VAL A 252 7.00 -6.85 6.28
C VAL A 252 7.62 -8.17 6.72
N THR A 253 8.33 -8.86 5.84
CA THR A 253 8.82 -10.21 6.10
C THR A 253 10.04 -10.23 7.02
N CYS A 254 11.00 -9.33 6.83
CA CYS A 254 12.24 -9.27 7.61
C CYS A 254 12.08 -8.56 8.95
N LEU A 255 11.47 -7.37 8.97
CA LEU A 255 11.44 -6.52 10.17
C LEU A 255 10.23 -6.84 11.06
N TYR A 256 9.06 -6.98 10.45
CA TYR A 256 7.80 -7.14 11.18
C TYR A 256 7.49 -8.60 11.53
N LEU A 257 7.37 -9.47 10.52
CA LEU A 257 7.05 -10.90 10.71
C LEU A 257 8.27 -11.73 11.12
N ARG A 258 9.49 -11.22 10.88
CA ARG A 258 10.78 -11.89 11.11
C ARG A 258 10.79 -13.33 10.61
N LEU A 259 10.44 -13.53 9.34
CA LEU A 259 10.47 -14.83 8.69
C LEU A 259 11.91 -15.34 8.53
N ARG A 260 12.10 -16.66 8.41
CA ARG A 260 13.41 -17.24 8.06
C ARG A 260 13.85 -16.74 6.67
N HIS A 261 15.14 -16.54 6.50
CA HIS A 261 15.78 -15.97 5.30
C HIS A 261 15.30 -16.62 3.99
N TRP A 262 15.13 -17.94 3.94
CA TRP A 262 14.69 -18.62 2.72
C TRP A 262 13.25 -18.27 2.29
N LYS A 263 12.33 -18.03 3.23
CA LYS A 263 10.95 -17.64 2.92
C LYS A 263 10.91 -16.22 2.34
N THR A 264 11.72 -15.34 2.91
CA THR A 264 11.90 -13.98 2.38
C THR A 264 12.50 -14.05 0.98
N ALA A 265 13.55 -14.84 0.77
CA ALA A 265 14.17 -15.02 -0.54
C ALA A 265 13.19 -15.55 -1.59
N ALA A 266 12.35 -16.54 -1.24
CA ALA A 266 11.32 -17.05 -2.14
C ALA A 266 10.28 -16.00 -2.52
N LEU A 267 9.81 -15.18 -1.56
CA LEU A 267 8.87 -14.10 -1.85
C LEU A 267 9.49 -13.01 -2.74
N ILE A 268 10.74 -12.64 -2.48
CA ILE A 268 11.48 -11.68 -3.29
C ILE A 268 11.66 -12.22 -4.71
N ALA A 269 12.11 -13.46 -4.86
CA ALA A 269 12.29 -14.10 -6.16
C ALA A 269 10.97 -14.16 -6.95
N PHE A 270 9.87 -14.52 -6.30
CA PHE A 270 8.54 -14.51 -6.92
C PHE A 270 8.13 -13.11 -7.40
N THR A 271 8.34 -12.09 -6.57
CA THR A 271 7.99 -10.71 -6.91
C THR A 271 8.87 -10.19 -8.07
N ILE A 272 10.16 -10.53 -8.08
CA ILE A 272 11.07 -10.21 -9.19
C ILE A 272 10.62 -10.91 -10.47
N ALA A 273 10.26 -12.19 -10.40
CA ALA A 273 9.77 -12.95 -11.56
C ALA A 273 8.51 -12.32 -12.17
N LEU A 274 7.56 -11.87 -11.34
CA LEU A 274 6.38 -11.13 -11.82
C LEU A 274 6.75 -9.79 -12.47
N ALA A 275 7.69 -9.04 -11.89
CA ALA A 275 8.17 -7.79 -12.47
C ALA A 275 8.85 -8.01 -13.83
N LEU A 276 9.68 -9.06 -13.96
CA LEU A 276 10.32 -9.44 -15.21
C LEU A 276 9.30 -9.88 -16.27
N ALA A 277 8.30 -10.66 -15.88
CA ALA A 277 7.22 -11.06 -16.78
C ALA A 277 6.45 -9.83 -17.32
N GLY A 278 6.17 -8.84 -16.45
CA GLY A 278 5.57 -7.56 -16.85
C GLY A 278 6.44 -6.78 -17.84
N LEU A 279 7.75 -6.72 -17.60
CA LEU A 279 8.71 -6.07 -18.52
C LEU A 279 8.78 -6.77 -19.88
N ILE A 280 8.89 -8.09 -19.90
CA ILE A 280 8.93 -8.87 -21.14
C ILE A 280 7.65 -8.62 -21.95
N TYR A 281 6.49 -8.63 -21.29
CA TYR A 281 5.21 -8.33 -21.93
C TYR A 281 5.18 -6.91 -22.53
N ALA A 282 5.66 -5.90 -21.78
CA ALA A 282 5.73 -4.52 -22.26
C ALA A 282 6.68 -4.34 -23.46
N LEU A 283 7.83 -5.03 -23.45
CA LEU A 283 8.77 -5.01 -24.58
C LEU A 283 8.18 -5.68 -25.82
N TRP A 284 7.46 -6.79 -25.64
CA TRP A 284 6.78 -7.49 -26.72
C TRP A 284 5.65 -6.66 -27.33
N SER A 285 4.81 -6.02 -26.51
CA SER A 285 3.74 -5.15 -27.03
C SER A 285 4.29 -3.95 -27.80
N ALA A 286 5.42 -3.39 -27.36
CA ALA A 286 6.10 -2.30 -28.07
C ALA A 286 6.65 -2.69 -29.45
N GLN A 287 6.96 -3.98 -29.67
CA GLN A 287 7.39 -4.48 -30.98
C GLN A 287 6.23 -4.65 -31.95
N LEU A 288 5.07 -5.11 -31.48
CA LEU A 288 3.87 -5.30 -32.31
C LEU A 288 3.34 -3.98 -32.91
N VAL A 289 3.55 -2.85 -32.25
CA VAL A 289 3.12 -1.53 -32.75
C VAL A 289 4.00 -1.02 -33.90
N LYS A 290 5.19 -1.59 -34.10
CA LYS A 290 6.14 -1.15 -35.14
C LYS A 290 5.99 -1.89 -36.47
N GLY A 291 5.24 -2.99 -36.51
CA GLY A 291 4.98 -3.79 -37.72
C GLY A 291 3.58 -3.57 -38.24
#